data_AF-A0A914WE12-F1
#
_entry.id   AF-A0A914WE12-F1
#
_cell.length_a   1.000
_cell.length_b   1.000
_cell.length_c   1.000
_cell.angle_alpha   90.00
_cell.angle_beta   90.00
_cell.angle_gamma   90.00
#
_symmetry.space_group_name_H-M   'P 1'
#
loop_
_entity.id
_entity.type
_entity.pdbx_description
1 polymer ?
#
loop_
_entity_poly.entity_id
_entity_poly.type
_entity_poly.pdbx_seq_one_letter_code
_entity_poly.pdbx_strand_id
1 'polypeptide(L)'
;MFNLKQEATATFLILVRVSRTNSYACTRTDCQRQFGTKCASCRRLIQPTDWVRRARHFVYHLACFSCDQCKRQLSTGEEFALQDCRLLCKQHYMELIDGDGGKGLQKQKAKRVRTTFAEEQLAVLQTHFQIDSNPDGADLERIASMTGLSKRVTQVWFQNSRARQKKYQ
;
A
#
# COMPACT_ATOMS: atom_id res chain seq x y z
N MET A 1 34.40 18.17 25.00
CA MET A 1 34.45 18.21 23.52
C MET A 1 33.47 17.16 23.00
N PHE A 2 32.26 17.60 22.64
CA PHE A 2 31.17 16.72 22.20
C PHE A 2 31.36 16.40 20.72
N ASN A 3 31.74 15.15 20.42
CA ASN A 3 31.88 14.65 19.06
C ASN A 3 30.57 14.03 18.59
N LEU A 4 29.92 14.71 17.65
CA LEU A 4 29.47 14.19 16.36
C LEU A 4 29.05 12.70 16.30
N LYS A 5 27.73 12.45 16.25
CA LYS A 5 27.02 11.88 15.09
C LYS A 5 25.56 11.63 15.45
N GLN A 6 24.72 12.48 14.91
CA GLN A 6 23.27 12.31 14.88
C GLN A 6 22.99 11.26 13.81
N GLU A 7 23.02 9.98 14.19
CA GLU A 7 22.71 8.87 13.27
C GLU A 7 21.21 8.79 13.06
N ALA A 8 20.70 9.69 12.22
CA ALA A 8 19.43 9.53 11.52
C ALA A 8 19.58 8.40 10.49
N THR A 9 19.73 7.16 10.95
CA THR A 9 19.59 6.00 10.07
C THR A 9 18.10 5.76 9.87
N ALA A 10 17.58 6.36 8.80
CA ALA A 10 16.39 5.90 8.10
C ALA A 10 16.64 4.44 7.69
N THR A 11 16.35 3.51 8.59
CA THR A 11 16.49 2.09 8.34
C THR A 11 15.45 1.71 7.28
N PHE A 12 15.88 1.66 6.02
CA PHE A 12 15.18 0.99 4.93
C PHE A 12 15.00 -0.49 5.30
N LEU A 13 13.90 -0.82 5.97
CA LEU A 13 13.54 -2.21 6.24
C LEU A 13 12.67 -2.74 5.10
N ILE A 14 13.32 -3.41 4.16
CA ILE A 14 12.68 -4.40 3.29
C ILE A 14 12.14 -5.51 4.22
N LEU A 15 10.83 -5.70 4.23
CA LEU A 15 10.21 -6.77 5.01
C LEU A 15 10.50 -8.11 4.32
N VAL A 16 11.44 -8.85 4.91
CA VAL A 16 11.69 -10.26 4.64
C VAL A 16 10.43 -11.06 4.93
N ARG A 17 10.05 -11.92 3.98
CA ARG A 17 9.02 -12.95 4.13
C ARG A 17 9.38 -13.83 5.33
N VAL A 18 8.62 -13.76 6.42
CA VAL A 18 8.71 -14.78 7.49
C VAL A 18 8.01 -16.03 6.96
N SER A 19 8.78 -16.91 6.34
CA SER A 19 8.39 -18.29 6.13
C SER A 19 8.37 -19.01 7.48
N ARG A 20 7.37 -19.87 7.65
CA ARG A 20 7.12 -20.66 8.86
C ARG A 20 8.38 -21.40 9.32
N THR A 21 8.89 -21.04 10.49
CA THR A 21 9.30 -22.00 11.53
C THR A 21 9.18 -21.31 12.89
N ASN A 22 8.50 -22.00 13.78
CA ASN A 22 8.43 -21.74 15.21
C ASN A 22 9.84 -21.64 15.82
N SER A 23 10.00 -20.84 16.88
CA SER A 23 11.15 -20.68 17.80
C SER A 23 12.10 -19.48 17.59
N TYR A 24 11.86 -18.38 18.31
CA TYR A 24 12.94 -17.51 18.81
C TYR A 24 12.53 -16.90 20.15
N ALA A 25 13.47 -16.97 21.08
CA ALA A 25 13.31 -16.80 22.51
C ALA A 25 13.05 -15.35 22.94
N CYS A 26 12.25 -15.22 24.01
CA CYS A 26 12.17 -14.01 24.82
C CYS A 26 13.53 -13.72 25.47
N THR A 27 14.21 -12.65 25.04
CA THR A 27 15.25 -12.01 25.87
C THR A 27 14.59 -11.04 26.84
N ARG A 28 14.06 -11.65 27.91
CA ARG A 28 14.18 -11.27 29.32
C ARG A 28 14.35 -9.77 29.63
N THR A 29 13.24 -9.02 29.71
CA THR A 29 12.90 -8.02 30.76
C THR A 29 11.58 -7.31 30.41
N ASP A 30 10.44 -7.98 30.64
CA ASP A 30 9.18 -7.36 31.11
C ASP A 30 8.15 -8.49 31.33
N CYS A 31 8.33 -9.24 32.42
CA CYS A 31 7.38 -10.26 32.83
C CYS A 31 6.47 -9.69 33.92
N GLN A 32 5.35 -9.11 33.53
CA GLN A 32 4.12 -9.25 34.32
C GLN A 32 2.87 -9.19 33.43
N ARG A 33 2.32 -10.40 33.19
CA ARG A 33 0.94 -10.70 32.81
C ARG A 33 0.48 -10.26 31.41
N GLN A 34 0.92 -10.99 30.38
CA GLN A 34 0.14 -11.46 29.21
C GLN A 34 1.13 -12.03 28.18
N PHE A 35 1.31 -13.35 28.17
CA PHE A 35 2.22 -14.03 27.27
C PHE A 35 1.76 -13.85 25.81
N GLY A 36 2.46 -13.01 25.05
CA GLY A 36 2.24 -12.86 23.61
C GLY A 36 2.71 -11.51 23.05
N THR A 37 3.19 -11.52 21.80
CA THR A 37 3.52 -10.28 21.09
C THR A 37 2.24 -9.48 20.87
N LYS A 38 2.25 -8.18 21.22
CA LYS A 38 1.12 -7.27 21.01
C LYS A 38 1.39 -6.34 19.83
N CYS A 39 0.33 -5.96 19.12
CA CYS A 39 0.39 -4.92 18.11
C CYS A 39 0.66 -3.56 18.78
N ALA A 40 1.69 -2.86 18.35
CA ALA A 40 2.07 -1.56 18.93
C ALA A 40 1.07 -0.44 18.60
N SER A 41 0.23 -0.62 17.56
CA SER A 41 -0.82 0.34 17.18
C SER A 41 -2.15 0.06 17.89
N CYS A 42 -2.71 -1.16 17.81
CA CYS A 42 -4.03 -1.47 18.37
C CYS A 42 -4.00 -2.14 19.76
N ARG A 43 -2.80 -2.45 20.29
CA ARG A 43 -2.54 -3.11 21.58
C ARG A 43 -3.13 -4.53 21.74
N ARG A 44 -3.76 -5.09 20.71
CA ARG A 44 -4.28 -6.47 20.70
C ARG A 44 -3.14 -7.48 20.53
N LEU A 45 -3.33 -8.68 21.07
CA LEU A 45 -2.41 -9.81 20.88
C LEU A 45 -2.34 -10.21 19.40
N ILE A 46 -1.13 -10.48 18.91
CA ILE A 46 -0.88 -11.03 17.59
C ILE A 46 -1.18 -12.53 17.61
N GLN A 47 -2.10 -12.97 16.76
CA GLN A 47 -2.43 -14.37 16.55
C GLN A 47 -1.48 -15.02 15.53
N PRO A 48 -1.29 -16.36 15.56
CA PRO A 48 -0.48 -17.08 14.56
C PRO A 48 -0.99 -16.93 13.12
N THR A 49 -2.28 -16.62 12.97
CA THR A 49 -2.94 -16.38 11.68
C THR A 49 -2.84 -14.93 11.21
N ASP A 50 -2.37 -14.02 12.07
CA ASP A 50 -2.32 -12.61 11.74
C ASP A 50 -1.19 -12.31 10.76
N TRP A 51 -1.54 -11.57 9.72
CA TRP A 51 -0.55 -10.93 8.85
C TRP A 51 0.09 -9.79 9.61
N VAL A 52 1.40 -9.84 9.80
CA VAL A 52 2.13 -8.88 10.60
C VAL A 52 3.21 -8.16 9.82
N ARG A 53 3.52 -6.95 10.28
CA ARG A 53 4.70 -6.18 9.89
C ARG A 53 5.53 -5.87 11.12
N ARG A 54 6.84 -5.85 10.94
CA ARG A 54 7.80 -5.46 11.98
C ARG A 54 8.53 -4.20 11.54
N ALA A 55 8.63 -3.24 12.44
CA ALA A 55 9.45 -2.06 12.27
C ALA A 55 10.24 -1.84 13.56
N ARG A 56 11.58 -1.98 13.47
CA ARG A 56 12.47 -2.03 14.63
C ARG A 56 12.00 -3.09 15.63
N HIS A 57 11.76 -2.71 16.90
CA HIS A 57 11.31 -3.59 17.97
C HIS A 57 9.79 -3.74 18.08
N PHE A 58 9.02 -3.08 17.19
CA PHE A 58 7.57 -3.07 17.24
C PHE A 58 6.96 -3.98 16.19
N VAL A 59 5.89 -4.66 16.58
CA VAL A 59 5.08 -5.53 15.72
C VAL A 59 3.72 -4.89 15.52
N TYR A 60 3.22 -4.94 14.30
CA TYR A 60 1.94 -4.37 13.91
C TYR A 60 1.16 -5.40 13.11
N HIS A 61 -0.16 -5.41 13.23
CA HIS A 61 -1.00 -6.04 12.21
C HIS A 61 -0.77 -5.36 10.87
N LEU A 62 -0.87 -6.10 9.77
CA LEU A 62 -0.76 -5.56 8.42
C LEU A 62 -1.73 -4.39 8.19
N ALA A 63 -2.96 -4.50 8.73
CA ALA A 63 -3.97 -3.45 8.69
C ALA A 63 -3.67 -2.27 9.63
N CYS A 64 -2.99 -2.52 10.75
CA CYS A 64 -2.59 -1.49 11.71
C CYS A 64 -1.26 -0.81 11.35
N PHE A 65 -0.60 -1.25 10.27
CA PHE A 65 0.59 -0.59 9.73
C PHE A 65 0.17 0.63 8.89
N SER A 66 -0.41 1.62 9.57
CA SER A 66 -0.99 2.82 8.97
C SER A 66 -0.46 4.09 9.61
N CYS A 67 -0.48 5.18 8.84
CA CYS A 67 -0.02 6.48 9.32
C CYS A 67 -0.92 7.00 10.44
N ASP A 68 -0.35 7.49 11.53
CA ASP A 68 -1.11 7.97 12.68
C ASP A 68 -1.95 9.22 12.37
N GLN A 69 -1.51 10.06 11.40
CA GLN A 69 -2.24 11.27 11.02
C GLN A 69 -3.38 10.99 10.03
N CYS A 70 -3.10 10.38 8.87
CA CYS A 70 -4.14 10.15 7.86
C CYS A 70 -4.80 8.77 7.89
N LYS A 71 -4.38 7.90 8.81
CA LYS A 71 -4.84 6.51 8.94
C LYS A 71 -4.68 5.64 7.68
N ARG A 72 -3.96 6.13 6.67
CA ARG A 72 -3.68 5.40 5.44
C ARG A 72 -2.72 4.25 5.74
N GLN A 73 -3.10 3.05 5.31
CA GLN A 73 -2.24 1.87 5.36
C GLN A 73 -1.01 2.10 4.47
N LEU A 74 0.17 1.88 5.03
CA LEU A 74 1.44 1.96 4.32
C LEU A 74 1.69 0.61 3.64
N SER A 75 2.25 0.58 2.44
CA SER A 75 2.49 -0.62 1.65
C SER A 75 3.98 -0.97 1.56
N THR A 76 4.31 -2.18 1.11
CA THR A 76 5.69 -2.58 0.84
C THR A 76 6.31 -1.64 -0.21
N GLY A 77 7.48 -1.09 0.08
CA GLY A 77 8.17 -0.13 -0.78
C GLY A 77 7.81 1.34 -0.55
N GLU A 78 6.91 1.66 0.39
CA GLU A 78 6.68 3.05 0.81
C GLU A 78 7.64 3.47 1.93
N GLU A 79 8.13 4.71 1.85
CA GLU A 79 8.91 5.35 2.91
C GLU A 79 7.98 5.80 4.05
N PHE A 80 8.40 5.52 5.28
CA PHE A 80 7.69 5.89 6.49
C PHE A 80 8.67 6.29 7.59
N ALA A 81 8.19 7.08 8.54
CA ALA A 81 8.88 7.37 9.78
C ALA A 81 8.23 6.63 10.95
N LEU A 82 9.04 6.29 11.95
CA LEU A 82 8.60 5.62 13.17
C LEU A 82 9.08 6.43 14.37
N GLN A 83 8.14 6.93 15.17
CA GLN A 83 8.41 7.74 16.36
C GLN A 83 7.53 7.29 17.51
N ASP A 84 8.12 6.84 18.63
CA ASP A 84 7.38 6.34 19.81
C ASP A 84 6.28 5.33 19.48
N CYS A 85 6.58 4.33 18.64
CA CYS A 85 5.61 3.33 18.15
C CYS A 85 4.54 3.86 17.16
N ARG A 86 4.57 5.14 16.80
CA ARG A 86 3.66 5.74 15.82
C ARG A 86 4.31 5.76 14.44
N LEU A 87 3.56 5.28 13.45
CA LEU A 87 3.97 5.28 12.05
C LEU A 87 3.49 6.56 11.38
N LEU A 88 4.34 7.21 10.60
CA LEU A 88 4.01 8.39 9.82
C LEU A 88 4.38 8.14 8.36
N CYS A 89 3.51 8.49 7.43
CA CYS A 89 3.91 8.47 6.02
C CYS A 89 4.93 9.58 5.76
N LYS A 90 5.75 9.42 4.71
CA LYS A 90 6.75 10.42 4.31
C LYS A 90 6.20 11.85 4.30
N GLN A 91 4.98 12.04 3.79
CA GLN A 91 4.34 13.36 3.72
C GLN A 91 4.12 13.97 5.11
N HIS A 92 3.42 13.29 6.01
CA HIS A 92 3.17 13.81 7.36
C HIS A 92 4.45 13.91 8.20
N TYR A 93 5.47 13.09 7.90
CA TYR A 93 6.77 13.22 8.53
C TYR A 93 7.49 14.51 8.10
N MET A 94 7.50 14.82 6.80
CA MET A 94 8.08 16.08 6.30
C MET A 94 7.33 17.29 6.86
N GLU A 95 6.00 17.26 6.87
CA GLU A 95 5.16 18.32 7.48
C GLU A 95 5.46 18.56 8.97
N LEU A 96 5.91 17.54 9.71
CA LEU A 96 6.32 17.68 11.12
C LEU A 96 7.74 18.27 11.27
N ILE A 97 8.62 18.07 10.29
CA ILE A 97 10.00 18.58 10.32
C ILE A 97 10.08 20.02 9.82
N ASP A 98 9.31 20.36 8.78
CA ASP A 98 9.26 21.71 8.20
C ASP A 98 8.41 22.70 9.03
N GLY A 99 7.94 22.27 10.22
CA GLY A 99 6.83 22.85 10.96
C GLY A 99 7.13 23.91 12.04
N ASP A 100 8.28 24.61 12.00
CA ASP A 100 8.43 25.91 12.71
C ASP A 100 8.05 27.11 11.80
N GLY A 101 7.39 26.87 10.66
CA GLY A 101 7.09 27.96 9.74
C GLY A 101 6.12 27.65 8.63
N GLY A 102 4.82 27.71 8.95
CA GLY A 102 3.85 28.26 8.00
C GLY A 102 3.16 27.28 7.05
N LYS A 103 1.87 27.55 6.87
CA LYS A 103 0.93 26.91 5.94
C LYS A 103 1.52 26.80 4.53
N GLY A 104 1.44 25.62 3.89
CA GLY A 104 1.93 25.48 2.52
C GLY A 104 1.48 24.20 1.80
N LEU A 105 0.35 24.31 1.12
CA LEU A 105 -0.08 23.60 -0.09
C LEU A 105 0.11 22.07 -0.16
N GLN A 106 -1.04 21.42 -0.18
CA GLN A 106 -1.28 20.10 -0.75
C GLN A 106 -0.59 19.94 -2.12
N LYS A 107 0.60 19.35 -2.13
CA LYS A 107 1.07 18.59 -3.28
C LYS A 107 0.75 17.14 -3.01
N GLN A 108 -0.56 16.82 -3.03
CA GLN A 108 -0.94 15.44 -3.31
C GLN A 108 -0.23 15.08 -4.62
N LYS A 109 0.79 14.22 -4.58
CA LYS A 109 1.18 13.46 -5.77
C LYS A 109 -0.14 12.90 -6.26
N ALA A 110 -0.61 13.38 -7.42
CA ALA A 110 -1.88 13.01 -7.99
C ALA A 110 -1.99 11.49 -7.88
N LYS A 111 -2.79 11.01 -6.92
CA LYS A 111 -3.17 9.60 -6.86
C LYS A 111 -3.69 9.35 -8.26
N ARG A 112 -3.05 8.44 -9.01
CA ARG A 112 -3.52 8.09 -10.35
C ARG A 112 -5.01 7.84 -10.21
N VAL A 113 -5.82 8.75 -10.77
CA VAL A 113 -7.26 8.67 -10.64
C VAL A 113 -7.63 7.38 -11.33
N ARG A 114 -8.15 6.43 -10.55
CA ARG A 114 -8.67 5.20 -11.12
C ARG A 114 -9.79 5.61 -12.06
N THR A 115 -9.63 5.34 -13.34
CA THR A 115 -10.69 5.56 -14.32
C THR A 115 -11.87 4.68 -13.94
N THR A 116 -12.98 5.29 -13.54
CA THR A 116 -14.27 4.61 -13.39
C THR A 116 -14.93 4.67 -14.74
N PHE A 117 -15.23 3.50 -15.32
CA PHE A 117 -15.98 3.43 -16.58
C PHE A 117 -17.45 3.68 -16.28
N ALA A 118 -18.07 4.55 -17.06
CA ALA A 118 -19.51 4.72 -17.03
C ALA A 118 -20.22 3.49 -17.63
N GLU A 119 -21.50 3.32 -17.32
CA GLU A 119 -22.25 2.11 -17.68
C GLU A 119 -22.35 1.94 -19.21
N GLU A 120 -22.52 3.04 -19.95
CA GLU A 120 -22.57 3.03 -21.41
C GLU A 120 -21.23 2.63 -22.03
N GLN A 121 -20.11 3.04 -21.43
CA GLN A 121 -18.76 2.66 -21.88
C GLN A 121 -18.54 1.17 -21.66
N LEU A 122 -18.98 0.64 -20.52
CA LEU A 122 -18.89 -0.79 -20.21
C LEU A 122 -19.74 -1.64 -21.16
N ALA A 123 -20.96 -1.20 -21.48
CA ALA A 123 -21.83 -1.90 -22.40
C ALA A 123 -21.17 -2.07 -23.78
N VAL A 124 -20.62 -0.99 -24.35
CA VAL A 124 -19.92 -1.03 -25.64
C VAL A 124 -18.71 -1.96 -25.59
N LEU A 125 -17.89 -1.87 -24.53
CA LEU A 125 -16.71 -2.72 -24.35
C LEU A 125 -17.09 -4.20 -24.24
N GLN A 126 -18.14 -4.53 -23.49
CA GLN A 126 -18.62 -5.89 -23.31
C GLN A 126 -19.20 -6.49 -24.59
N THR A 127 -19.98 -5.72 -25.36
CA THR A 127 -20.50 -6.17 -26.66
C THR A 127 -19.35 -6.53 -27.61
N HIS A 128 -18.34 -5.67 -27.72
CA HIS A 128 -17.19 -5.95 -28.58
C HIS A 128 -16.36 -7.14 -28.08
N PHE A 129 -16.23 -7.31 -26.76
CA PHE A 129 -15.49 -8.43 -26.17
C PHE A 129 -16.12 -9.80 -26.47
N GLN A 130 -17.44 -9.86 -26.64
CA GLN A 130 -18.16 -11.07 -27.06
C GLN A 130 -17.91 -11.42 -28.54
N ILE A 131 -17.69 -10.41 -29.38
CA ILE A 131 -17.39 -10.57 -30.81
C ILE A 131 -15.94 -11.00 -30.99
N ASP A 132 -15.01 -10.24 -30.40
CA ASP A 132 -13.59 -10.53 -30.40
C ASP A 132 -12.96 -10.16 -29.06
N SER A 133 -12.44 -11.16 -28.36
CA SER A 133 -11.73 -10.97 -27.10
C SER A 133 -10.29 -10.49 -27.27
N ASN A 134 -9.73 -10.49 -28.49
CA ASN A 134 -8.38 -10.03 -28.82
C ASN A 134 -8.33 -9.11 -30.05
N PRO A 135 -9.01 -7.94 -29.98
CA PRO A 135 -9.06 -6.99 -31.08
C PRO A 135 -7.67 -6.46 -31.45
N ASP A 136 -7.50 -6.18 -32.74
CA ASP A 136 -6.27 -5.65 -33.29
C ASP A 136 -6.08 -4.14 -33.01
N GLY A 137 -5.03 -3.55 -33.56
CA GLY A 137 -4.71 -2.14 -33.34
C GLY A 137 -5.76 -1.16 -33.89
N ALA A 138 -6.43 -1.50 -35.00
CA ALA A 138 -7.41 -0.65 -35.66
C ALA A 138 -8.77 -0.75 -34.97
N ASP A 139 -9.17 -1.97 -34.59
CA ASP A 139 -10.39 -2.22 -33.82
C ASP A 139 -10.34 -1.54 -32.46
N LEU A 140 -9.18 -1.57 -31.78
CA LEU A 140 -8.97 -0.82 -30.54
C LEU A 140 -9.15 0.69 -30.69
N GLU A 141 -8.73 1.28 -31.81
CA GLU A 141 -8.93 2.72 -32.08
C GLU A 141 -10.39 3.06 -32.31
N ARG A 142 -11.12 2.20 -33.02
CA ARG A 142 -12.55 2.36 -33.24
C ARG A 142 -13.34 2.30 -31.93
N ILE A 143 -13.07 1.28 -31.11
CA ILE A 143 -13.72 1.10 -29.80
C ILE A 143 -13.37 2.25 -28.85
N ALA A 144 -12.11 2.71 -28.86
CA ALA A 144 -11.68 3.87 -28.08
C ALA A 144 -12.45 5.14 -28.46
N SER A 145 -12.61 5.38 -29.78
CA SER A 145 -13.39 6.50 -30.29
C SER A 145 -14.87 6.43 -29.90
N MET A 146 -15.49 5.26 -29.96
CA MET A 146 -16.89 5.07 -29.56
C MET A 146 -17.13 5.26 -28.05
N THR A 147 -16.16 4.86 -27.23
CA THR A 147 -16.28 4.92 -25.75
C THR A 147 -15.79 6.24 -25.17
N GLY A 148 -15.14 7.09 -25.97
CA GLY A 148 -14.44 8.30 -25.50
C GLY A 148 -13.23 8.00 -24.60
N LEU A 149 -12.71 6.77 -24.66
CA LEU A 149 -11.54 6.34 -23.90
C LEU A 149 -10.27 6.44 -24.75
N SER A 150 -9.11 6.46 -24.10
CA SER A 150 -7.85 6.34 -24.84
C SER A 150 -7.62 4.89 -25.31
N LYS A 151 -6.95 4.71 -26.45
CA LYS A 151 -6.52 3.40 -26.98
C LYS A 151 -5.83 2.54 -25.92
N ARG A 152 -4.98 3.15 -25.08
CA ARG A 152 -4.28 2.48 -23.98
C ARG A 152 -5.25 1.95 -22.91
N VAL A 153 -6.24 2.76 -22.52
CA VAL A 153 -7.25 2.37 -21.52
C VAL A 153 -8.13 1.24 -22.05
N THR A 154 -8.60 1.35 -23.29
CA THR A 154 -9.35 0.29 -23.97
C THR A 154 -8.54 -1.00 -24.04
N GLN A 155 -7.28 -0.94 -24.48
CA GLN A 155 -6.38 -2.10 -24.52
C GLN A 155 -6.21 -2.75 -23.14
N VAL A 156 -5.98 -1.96 -22.09
CA VAL A 156 -5.84 -2.47 -20.71
C VAL A 156 -7.13 -3.10 -20.22
N TRP A 157 -8.29 -2.56 -20.60
CA TRP A 157 -9.58 -3.17 -20.28
C TRP A 157 -9.69 -4.58 -20.88
N PHE A 158 -9.40 -4.74 -22.18
CA PHE A 158 -9.44 -6.07 -22.84
C PHE A 158 -8.45 -7.06 -22.23
N GLN A 159 -7.24 -6.62 -21.88
CA GLN A 159 -6.26 -7.44 -21.17
C GLN A 159 -6.78 -7.91 -19.80
N ASN A 160 -7.37 -7.00 -19.03
CA ASN A 160 -7.94 -7.31 -17.72
C ASN A 160 -9.17 -8.21 -17.82
N SER A 161 -10.03 -8.01 -18.82
CA SER A 161 -11.21 -8.84 -19.08
C SER A 161 -10.82 -10.28 -19.41
N ARG A 162 -9.84 -10.49 -20.30
CA ARG A 162 -9.28 -11.83 -20.57
C ARG A 162 -8.64 -12.46 -19.32
N ALA A 163 -7.89 -11.68 -18.54
CA ALA A 163 -7.27 -12.17 -17.31
C ALA A 163 -8.31 -12.62 -16.27
N ARG A 164 -9.48 -11.95 -16.23
CA ARG A 164 -10.60 -12.36 -15.38
C ARG A 164 -11.25 -13.65 -15.89
N GLN A 165 -11.50 -13.79 -17.20
CA GLN A 165 -12.06 -15.02 -17.76
C GLN A 165 -11.22 -16.25 -17.41
N LYS A 166 -9.89 -16.17 -17.58
CA LYS A 166 -8.96 -17.27 -17.24
C LYS A 166 -8.94 -17.67 -15.75
N LYS A 167 -9.41 -16.81 -14.84
CA LYS A 167 -9.45 -17.12 -13.40
C LYS A 167 -10.67 -17.94 -13.00
N TYR A 168 -11.71 -17.97 -13.83
CA TYR A 168 -12.95 -18.72 -13.57
C TYR A 168 -13.07 -19.96 -14.46
N GLN A 169 -11.99 -20.33 -15.15
CA GLN A 169 -11.86 -21.50 -16.01
C GLN A 169 -10.92 -22.53 -15.39
#